data_AF-A0A6P1DRJ8-F1
#
_entry.id   AF-A0A6P1DRJ8-F1
#
_cell.length_a   1.000
_cell.length_b   1.000
_cell.length_c   1.000
_cell.angle_alpha   90.00
_cell.angle_beta   90.00
_cell.angle_gamma   90.00
#
_symmetry.space_group_name_H-M   'P 1'
#
loop_
_entity.id
_entity.type
_entity.pdbx_description
1 polymer ?
#
loop_
_entity_poly.entity_id
_entity_poly.type
_entity_poly.pdbx_seq_one_letter_code
_entity_poly.pdbx_strand_id
1 'polypeptide(L)'
;MDTITPYKPKNKVRIVTAASLFDGHDAAINIMRRIIQATGVEVIHLGHDRSVEEVVNCAIEEDANAIAMTSYQGGHIEYFKYM
;
A
#
# COMPACT_ATOMS: atom_id res chain seq x y z
N MET A 1 -12.48 -27.46 -3.81
CA MET A 1 -11.75 -26.20 -3.57
C MET A 1 -12.55 -25.46 -2.53
N ASP A 2 -12.03 -25.30 -1.33
CA ASP A 2 -12.73 -24.58 -0.28
C ASP A 2 -12.85 -23.11 -0.67
N THR A 3 -14.08 -22.59 -0.66
CA THR A 3 -14.35 -21.18 -0.94
C THR A 3 -13.96 -20.37 0.29
N ILE A 4 -12.82 -19.67 0.22
CA ILE A 4 -12.35 -18.80 1.30
C ILE A 4 -13.20 -17.52 1.28
N THR A 5 -13.99 -17.30 2.32
CA THR A 5 -14.75 -16.06 2.49
C THR A 5 -13.78 -14.89 2.76
N PRO A 6 -13.84 -13.80 1.98
CA PRO A 6 -12.99 -12.63 2.22
C PRO A 6 -13.26 -12.02 3.61
N TYR A 7 -12.18 -11.61 4.29
CA TYR A 7 -12.29 -10.87 5.55
C TYR A 7 -13.08 -9.56 5.33
N LYS A 8 -13.85 -9.14 6.34
CA LYS A 8 -14.48 -7.82 6.38
C LYS A 8 -14.04 -7.09 7.64
N PRO A 9 -13.46 -5.88 7.52
CA PRO A 9 -13.04 -5.12 8.68
C PRO A 9 -14.25 -4.66 9.49
N LYS A 10 -14.12 -4.67 10.82
CA LYS A 10 -15.15 -4.19 11.74
C LYS A 10 -15.25 -2.65 11.75
N ASN A 11 -14.11 -1.99 11.59
CA ASN A 11 -13.99 -0.52 11.57
C ASN A 11 -13.74 -0.04 10.14
N LYS A 12 -13.94 1.25 9.89
CA LYS A 12 -13.48 1.88 8.65
C LYS A 12 -11.95 1.84 8.65
N VAL A 13 -11.37 1.22 7.62
CA VAL A 13 -9.93 1.10 7.45
C VAL A 13 -9.55 1.82 6.16
N ARG A 14 -8.55 2.71 6.24
CA ARG A 14 -7.89 3.34 5.09
C ARG A 14 -6.46 2.83 4.98
N ILE A 15 -6.03 2.47 3.76
CA ILE A 15 -4.66 2.00 3.49
C ILE A 15 -4.07 2.78 2.32
N VAL A 16 -2.86 3.32 2.51
CA VAL A 16 -2.06 3.89 1.42
C VAL A 16 -1.28 2.78 0.73
N THR A 17 -1.28 2.77 -0.61
CA THR A 17 -0.54 1.79 -1.42
C THR A 17 0.40 2.47 -2.41
N ALA A 18 1.66 2.05 -2.46
CA ALA A 18 2.62 2.53 -3.45
C ALA A 18 3.74 1.52 -3.75
N ALA A 19 4.53 1.80 -4.79
CA ALA A 19 5.87 1.23 -4.98
C ALA A 19 6.95 2.24 -4.60
N SER A 20 8.08 1.75 -4.11
CA SER A 20 9.18 2.58 -3.60
C SER A 20 9.80 3.51 -4.65
N LEU A 21 10.68 4.41 -4.20
CA LEU A 21 11.35 5.37 -5.07
C LEU A 21 12.17 4.66 -6.15
N PHE A 22 12.09 5.17 -7.38
CA PHE A 22 12.67 4.61 -8.60
C PHE A 22 12.25 3.16 -8.91
N ASP A 23 11.15 2.70 -8.32
CA ASP A 23 10.60 1.38 -8.58
C ASP A 23 9.34 1.49 -9.45
N GLY A 24 9.41 0.98 -10.67
CA GLY A 24 8.28 0.88 -11.61
C GLY A 24 7.49 -0.44 -11.51
N HIS A 25 7.85 -1.35 -10.60
CA HIS A 25 7.20 -2.66 -10.48
C HIS A 25 5.86 -2.59 -9.73
N ASP A 26 4.85 -2.04 -10.39
CA ASP A 26 3.54 -1.83 -9.77
C ASP A 26 2.58 -3.04 -9.85
N ALA A 27 2.97 -4.11 -10.56
CA ALA A 27 2.11 -5.26 -10.80
C ALA A 27 1.65 -5.91 -9.48
N ALA A 28 2.57 -6.11 -8.53
CA ALA A 28 2.27 -6.70 -7.24
C ALA A 28 1.34 -5.81 -6.40
N ILE A 29 1.64 -4.50 -6.31
CA ILE A 29 0.82 -3.58 -5.51
C ILE A 29 -0.57 -3.39 -6.13
N ASN A 30 -0.70 -3.46 -7.46
CA ASN A 30 -1.98 -3.42 -8.16
C ASN A 30 -2.87 -4.63 -7.85
N ILE A 31 -2.28 -5.83 -7.72
CA ILE A 31 -3.02 -7.01 -7.29
C ILE A 31 -3.42 -6.87 -5.81
N MET A 32 -2.48 -6.50 -4.95
CA MET A 32 -2.73 -6.36 -3.52
C MET A 32 -3.81 -5.32 -3.22
N ARG A 33 -3.77 -4.14 -3.86
CA ARG A 33 -4.82 -3.12 -3.66
C ARG A 33 -6.21 -3.64 -4.05
N ARG A 34 -6.33 -4.44 -5.12
CA ARG A 34 -7.63 -5.01 -5.54
C ARG A 34 -8.15 -6.01 -4.52
N ILE A 35 -7.27 -6.85 -3.98
CA ILE A 35 -7.62 -7.80 -2.91
C ILE A 35 -8.07 -7.04 -1.66
N ILE A 36 -7.31 -6.03 -1.24
CA ILE A 36 -7.64 -5.18 -0.08
C ILE A 36 -8.97 -4.46 -0.31
N GLN A 37 -9.17 -3.81 -1.46
CA GLN A 37 -10.43 -3.13 -1.81
C GLN A 37 -11.62 -4.09 -1.78
N ALA A 38 -11.46 -5.33 -2.25
CA ALA A 38 -12.52 -6.34 -2.22
C ALA A 38 -12.97 -6.71 -0.80
N THR A 39 -12.15 -6.44 0.23
CA THR A 39 -12.54 -6.63 1.64
C THR A 39 -13.38 -5.48 2.22
N GLY A 40 -13.57 -4.38 1.47
CA GLY A 40 -14.29 -3.19 1.93
C GLY A 40 -13.40 -2.12 2.57
N VAL A 41 -12.08 -2.24 2.41
CA VAL A 41 -11.08 -1.25 2.83
C VAL A 41 -11.00 -0.13 1.79
N GLU A 42 -10.92 1.12 2.26
CA GLU A 42 -10.64 2.27 1.40
C GLU A 42 -9.15 2.31 1.09
N VAL A 43 -8.80 2.39 -0.19
CA VAL A 43 -7.40 2.34 -0.63
C VAL A 43 -7.04 3.60 -1.38
N ILE A 44 -6.08 4.35 -0.82
CA ILE A 44 -5.45 5.50 -1.43
C ILE A 44 -4.25 4.98 -2.21
N HIS A 45 -4.32 5.01 -3.53
CA HIS A 45 -3.28 4.44 -4.39
C HIS A 45 -2.43 5.54 -5.02
N LEU A 46 -1.14 5.60 -4.65
CA LEU A 46 -0.19 6.58 -5.15
C LEU A 46 0.54 6.13 -6.43
N GLY A 47 0.40 4.87 -6.83
CA GLY A 47 1.10 4.30 -7.98
C GLY A 47 2.52 3.86 -7.63
N HIS A 48 3.47 4.16 -8.50
CA HIS A 48 4.85 3.73 -8.41
C HIS A 48 5.81 4.92 -8.40
N ASP A 49 7.12 4.68 -8.20
CA ASP A 49 8.14 5.72 -8.11
C ASP A 49 7.84 6.80 -7.06
N ARG A 50 7.58 6.37 -5.82
CA ARG A 50 7.24 7.29 -4.73
C ARG A 50 8.35 7.40 -3.70
N SER A 51 8.69 8.64 -3.37
CA SER A 51 9.57 8.93 -2.25
C SER A 51 8.89 8.60 -0.92
N VAL A 52 9.71 8.37 0.11
CA VAL A 52 9.22 8.18 1.47
C VAL A 52 8.38 9.36 1.93
N GLU A 53 8.84 10.58 1.67
CA GLU A 53 8.15 11.82 2.05
C GLU A 53 6.74 11.90 1.46
N GLU A 54 6.58 11.60 0.16
CA GLU A 54 5.26 11.57 -0.49
C GLU A 54 4.32 10.56 0.17
N VAL A 55 4.81 9.34 0.45
CA VAL A 55 3.99 8.28 1.05
C VAL A 55 3.59 8.63 2.47
N VAL A 56 4.52 9.13 3.29
CA VAL A 56 4.28 9.48 4.69
C VAL A 56 3.33 10.67 4.81
N ASN A 57 3.56 11.72 4.02
CA ASN A 57 2.68 12.89 4.04
C ASN A 57 1.24 12.52 3.65
N CYS A 58 1.08 11.73 2.58
CA CYS A 58 -0.24 11.23 2.18
C CYS A 58 -0.88 10.38 3.29
N ALA A 59 -0.13 9.48 3.93
CA ALA A 59 -0.66 8.64 5.00
C ALA A 59 -1.12 9.46 6.22
N ILE A 60 -0.42 10.55 6.55
CA ILE A 60 -0.78 11.46 7.64
C ILE A 60 -2.02 12.28 7.25
N GLU A 61 -2.03 12.90 6.08
CA GLU A 61 -3.14 13.74 5.60
C GLU A 61 -4.44 12.95 5.45
N GLU A 62 -4.34 11.71 4.95
CA GLU A 62 -5.47 10.79 4.79
C GLU A 62 -5.80 10.01 6.06
N ASP A 63 -5.10 10.26 7.18
CA ASP A 63 -5.28 9.58 8.47
C ASP A 63 -5.29 8.04 8.31
N ALA A 64 -4.40 7.52 7.48
CA ALA A 64 -4.40 6.12 7.06
C ALA A 64 -4.02 5.19 8.22
N ASN A 65 -4.68 4.02 8.28
CA ASN A 65 -4.40 3.02 9.32
C ASN A 65 -3.18 2.16 9.00
N ALA A 66 -2.79 2.08 7.73
CA ALA A 66 -1.62 1.32 7.29
C ALA A 66 -1.07 1.85 5.95
N ILE A 67 0.19 1.50 5.70
CA ILE A 67 0.88 1.69 4.42
C ILE A 67 1.25 0.31 3.89
N ALA A 68 0.90 0.03 2.64
CA ALA A 68 1.29 -1.18 1.92
C ALA A 68 2.24 -0.80 0.77
N MET A 69 3.46 -1.34 0.83
CA MET A 69 4.55 -0.94 -0.05
C MET A 69 5.13 -2.13 -0.81
N THR A 70 5.56 -1.88 -2.04
CA THR A 70 6.38 -2.83 -2.82
C THR A 70 7.74 -2.21 -3.13
N SER A 71 8.79 -3.02 -3.08
CA SER A 71 10.15 -2.58 -3.40
C SER A 71 10.93 -3.73 -4.06
N TYR A 72 11.16 -3.58 -5.36
CA TYR A 72 11.82 -4.57 -6.22
C TYR A 72 13.21 -4.10 -6.71
N GLN A 73 13.54 -2.82 -6.57
CA GLN A 73 14.83 -2.24 -7.04
C GLN A 73 15.95 -2.27 -6.00
N GLY A 74 15.70 -2.81 -4.81
CA GLY A 74 16.65 -2.76 -3.69
C GLY A 74 16.54 -1.46 -2.89
N GLY A 75 17.45 -1.26 -1.93
CA GLY A 75 17.41 -0.10 -1.02
C GLY A 75 16.23 -0.09 -0.04
N HIS A 76 15.51 -1.20 0.08
CA HIS A 76 14.31 -1.30 0.91
C HIS A 76 14.63 -1.12 2.41
N ILE A 77 15.81 -1.54 2.87
CA ILE A 77 16.21 -1.36 4.28
C ILE A 77 16.28 0.14 4.60
N GLU A 78 16.99 0.91 3.77
CA GLU A 78 17.12 2.35 3.93
C GLU A 78 15.77 3.03 3.73
N TYR A 79 15.04 2.67 2.67
CA TYR A 79 13.72 3.23 2.38
C TYR A 79 12.75 3.07 3.55
N PHE A 80 12.64 1.87 4.13
CA PHE A 80 11.78 1.62 5.29
C PHE A 80 12.33 2.20 6.59
N LYS A 81 13.65 2.37 6.72
CA LYS A 81 14.26 2.99 7.90
C LYS A 81 13.97 4.50 7.99
N TYR A 82 13.84 5.16 6.86
CA TYR A 82 13.57 6.60 6.78
C TYR A 82 12.08 6.94 6.65
N MET A 83 11.22 5.92 6.52
CA MET A 83 9.76 6.02 6.54
C MET A 83 9.23 6.11 7.97
#